data_AF-A0A536I3N9-F1
#
_entry.id   AF-A0A536I3N9-F1
#
_cell.length_a   1.000
_cell.length_b   1.000
_cell.length_c   1.000
_cell.angle_alpha   90.00
_cell.angle_beta   90.00
_cell.angle_gamma   90.00
#
_symmetry.space_group_name_H-M   'P 1'
#
loop_
_entity.id
_entity.type
_entity.pdbx_description
1 polymer ?
#
loop_
_entity_poly.entity_id
_entity_poly.type
_entity_poly.pdbx_seq_one_letter_code
_entity_poly.pdbx_strand_id
1 'polypeptide(L)'
;MVKHMEESLQVPTATSFRTLRVDVLDQRRRQLNQAIQAAGRPEKVSYTHVIAFAIVRAARDEPSMAVTFDRVDGVPTRVARGLHLGLAVDVQRQDGSRMLLVPVIHDADRLDFAAFRDQYETLVARSRTGRLAADDLSGATIVLTNPGGIGTVASVPRLMRGQGTIVATGAIGYPVE
;
A
#
# COMPACT_ATOMS: atom_id res chain seq x y z
N MET A 1 18.73 5.00 2.07
CA MET A 1 17.94 5.66 1.00
C MET A 1 18.67 5.65 -0.33
N VAL A 2 19.90 6.18 -0.43
CA VAL A 2 20.69 6.23 -1.67
C VAL A 2 20.78 4.88 -2.39
N LYS A 3 21.21 3.82 -1.70
CA LYS A 3 21.30 2.46 -2.26
C LYS A 3 20.01 1.96 -2.92
N HIS A 4 18.87 2.07 -2.23
CA HIS A 4 17.56 1.64 -2.79
C HIS A 4 17.15 2.49 -4.01
N MET A 5 17.52 3.77 -4.02
CA MET A 5 17.25 4.65 -5.16
C MET A 5 18.11 4.30 -6.38
N GLU A 6 19.35 3.86 -6.18
CA GLU A 6 20.19 3.34 -7.26
C GLU A 6 19.68 1.99 -7.78
N GLU A 7 19.35 1.06 -6.88
CA GLU A 7 18.86 -0.28 -7.24
C GLU A 7 17.54 -0.22 -8.04
N SER A 8 16.64 0.70 -7.69
CA SER A 8 15.37 0.86 -8.42
C SER A 8 15.53 1.32 -9.87
N LEU A 9 16.67 1.90 -10.26
CA LEU A 9 16.93 2.24 -11.68
C LEU A 9 17.07 0.99 -12.57
N GLN A 10 17.35 -0.16 -11.96
CA GLN A 10 17.53 -1.43 -12.69
C GLN A 10 16.20 -2.13 -12.98
N VAL A 11 15.09 -1.63 -12.42
CA VAL A 11 13.75 -2.21 -12.64
C VAL A 11 13.08 -1.45 -13.78
N PRO A 12 12.85 -2.09 -14.95
CA PRO A 12 12.10 -1.45 -16.02
C PRO A 12 10.67 -1.23 -15.56
N THR A 13 10.19 0.02 -15.66
CA THR A 13 8.85 0.40 -15.21
C THR A 13 8.03 0.97 -16.36
N ALA A 14 6.75 0.64 -16.36
CA ALA A 14 5.73 1.30 -17.16
C ALA A 14 4.72 1.92 -16.19
N THR A 15 4.24 3.13 -16.49
CA THR A 15 3.29 3.85 -15.63
C THR A 15 2.00 4.09 -16.37
N SER A 16 0.87 3.87 -15.68
CA SER A 16 -0.46 4.24 -16.18
C SER A 16 -1.19 5.06 -15.13
N PHE A 17 -1.98 6.02 -15.61
CA PHE A 17 -2.83 6.85 -14.76
C PHE A 17 -4.31 6.60 -15.07
N ARG A 18 -5.12 6.61 -14.01
CA ARG A 18 -6.58 6.45 -14.09
C ARG A 18 -7.22 7.40 -13.08
N THR A 19 -8.17 8.18 -13.57
CA THR A 19 -9.08 8.96 -12.71
C THR A 19 -10.30 8.10 -12.43
N LEU A 20 -10.60 7.90 -11.15
CA LEU A 20 -11.72 7.07 -10.70
C LEU A 20 -12.73 7.93 -9.94
N ARG A 21 -14.01 7.72 -10.24
CA ARG A 21 -15.09 8.30 -9.42
C ARG A 21 -15.18 7.52 -8.11
N VAL A 22 -15.24 8.24 -7.00
CA VAL A 22 -15.26 7.65 -5.65
C VAL A 22 -16.57 7.89 -4.90
N ASP A 23 -17.62 8.36 -5.57
CA ASP A 23 -18.92 8.69 -4.96
C ASP A 23 -19.50 7.51 -4.16
N VAL A 24 -19.57 6.34 -4.80
CA VAL A 24 -20.06 5.11 -4.18
C VAL A 24 -19.14 4.66 -3.04
N LEU A 25 -17.83 4.78 -3.22
CA LEU A 25 -16.84 4.43 -2.20
C LEU A 25 -17.01 5.30 -0.95
N ASP A 26 -17.13 6.63 -1.09
CA ASP A 26 -17.35 7.53 0.04
C ASP A 26 -18.68 7.24 0.73
N GLN A 27 -19.78 7.12 -0.03
CA GLN A 27 -21.08 6.83 0.55
C GLN A 27 -21.08 5.53 1.36
N ARG A 28 -20.55 4.44 0.81
CA ARG A 28 -20.49 3.14 1.49
C ARG A 28 -19.55 3.17 2.70
N ARG A 29 -18.40 3.85 2.60
CA ARG A 29 -17.48 4.02 3.72
C ARG A 29 -18.10 4.83 4.86
N ARG A 30 -18.91 5.86 4.56
CA ARG A 30 -19.65 6.62 5.57
C ARG A 30 -20.71 5.78 6.27
N GLN A 31 -21.52 5.06 5.50
CA GLN A 31 -22.53 4.13 6.04
C GLN A 31 -21.89 3.08 6.96
N LEU A 32 -20.78 2.49 6.54
CA LEU A 32 -20.04 1.51 7.35
C LEU A 32 -19.55 2.13 8.67
N ASN A 33 -18.94 3.31 8.63
CA ASN A 33 -18.47 3.97 9.86
C ASN A 33 -19.62 4.38 10.79
N GLN A 34 -20.77 4.79 10.25
CA GLN A 34 -21.96 5.08 11.05
C GLN A 34 -22.48 3.82 11.75
N ALA A 35 -22.52 2.69 11.04
CA ALA A 35 -22.94 1.41 11.62
C ALA A 35 -21.97 0.92 12.71
N ILE A 36 -20.65 1.06 12.49
CA ILE A 36 -19.62 0.74 13.49
C ILE A 36 -19.81 1.61 14.74
N GLN A 37 -19.98 2.92 14.56
CA GLN A 37 -20.19 3.85 15.67
C GLN A 37 -21.49 3.53 16.44
N ALA A 38 -22.58 3.23 15.74
CA ALA A 38 -23.86 2.86 16.35
C ALA A 38 -23.77 1.55 17.14
N ALA A 39 -22.86 0.64 16.75
CA ALA A 39 -22.54 -0.57 17.49
C ALA A 39 -21.59 -0.35 18.69
N GLY A 40 -21.24 0.91 19.03
CA GLY A 40 -20.37 1.24 20.16
C GLY A 40 -18.91 0.86 19.97
N ARG A 41 -18.50 0.62 18.72
CA ARG A 41 -17.18 0.14 18.34
C ARG A 41 -16.22 1.31 18.02
N PRO A 42 -15.00 1.35 18.58
CA PRO A 42 -14.06 2.47 18.38
C PRO A 42 -13.37 2.48 17.01
N GLU A 43 -13.53 1.42 16.21
CA GLU A 43 -12.88 1.25 14.92
C GLU A 43 -13.32 2.30 13.90
N LYS A 44 -12.41 2.66 12.99
CA LYS A 44 -12.71 3.54 11.87
C LYS A 44 -12.14 2.97 10.57
N VAL A 45 -12.91 3.09 9.50
CA VAL A 45 -12.53 2.70 8.15
C VAL A 45 -12.17 3.94 7.33
N SER A 46 -10.89 4.04 6.99
CA SER A 46 -10.34 5.06 6.10
C SER A 46 -10.52 4.66 4.63
N TYR A 47 -10.35 5.61 3.71
CA TYR A 47 -10.28 5.29 2.28
C TYR A 47 -9.11 4.34 1.97
N THR A 48 -7.96 4.56 2.61
CA THR A 48 -6.78 3.72 2.41
C THR A 48 -7.05 2.26 2.80
N HIS A 49 -7.84 1.98 3.85
CA HIS A 49 -8.20 0.59 4.19
C HIS A 49 -8.97 -0.08 3.07
N VAL A 50 -9.94 0.62 2.49
CA VAL A 50 -10.76 0.06 1.41
C VAL A 50 -9.95 -0.09 0.12
N ILE A 51 -9.12 0.90 -0.22
CA ILE A 51 -8.28 0.85 -1.42
C ILE A 51 -7.22 -0.25 -1.30
N ALA A 52 -6.55 -0.36 -0.14
CA ALA A 52 -5.56 -1.40 0.12
C ALA A 52 -6.16 -2.80 -0.02
N PHE A 53 -7.35 -3.03 0.56
CA PHE A 53 -8.05 -4.30 0.42
C PHE A 53 -8.54 -4.54 -1.01
N ALA A 54 -8.99 -3.50 -1.72
CA ALA A 54 -9.37 -3.62 -3.13
C ALA A 54 -8.19 -4.03 -4.03
N ILE A 55 -6.98 -3.52 -3.76
CA ILE A 55 -5.76 -3.94 -4.45
C ILE A 55 -5.49 -5.43 -4.20
N VAL A 56 -5.60 -5.88 -2.96
CA VAL A 56 -5.43 -7.30 -2.61
C VAL A 56 -6.45 -8.16 -3.38
N ARG A 57 -7.72 -7.76 -3.41
CA ARG A 57 -8.77 -8.48 -4.15
C ARG A 57 -8.48 -8.50 -5.66
N ALA A 58 -8.15 -7.36 -6.24
CA ALA A 58 -7.82 -7.27 -7.67
C ALA A 58 -6.60 -8.12 -8.04
N ALA A 59 -5.58 -8.18 -7.18
CA ALA A 59 -4.40 -9.00 -7.41
C ALA A 59 -4.63 -10.50 -7.14
N ARG A 60 -5.73 -10.91 -6.47
CA ARG A 60 -6.17 -12.31 -6.50
C ARG A 60 -6.74 -12.68 -7.88
N ASP A 61 -7.51 -11.77 -8.47
CA ASP A 61 -8.12 -11.97 -9.78
C ASP A 61 -7.08 -11.84 -10.91
N GLU A 62 -6.06 -11.00 -10.72
CA GLU A 62 -4.91 -10.83 -11.61
C GLU A 62 -3.57 -11.07 -10.86
N PRO A 63 -3.17 -12.34 -10.64
CA PRO A 63 -1.96 -12.68 -9.89
C PRO A 63 -0.67 -12.13 -10.52
N SER A 64 -0.67 -11.81 -11.82
CA SER A 64 0.52 -11.29 -12.50
C SER A 64 1.02 -9.97 -11.89
N MET A 65 0.12 -9.17 -11.29
CA MET A 65 0.46 -7.92 -10.61
C MET A 65 1.35 -8.11 -9.37
N ALA A 66 1.27 -9.28 -8.73
CA ALA A 66 2.11 -9.62 -7.57
C ALA A 66 3.44 -10.27 -7.96
N VAL A 67 3.69 -10.48 -9.25
CA VAL A 67 4.90 -11.16 -9.71
C VAL A 67 6.04 -10.18 -9.90
N THR A 68 7.21 -10.57 -9.40
CA THR A 68 8.38 -9.70 -9.27
C THR A 68 9.39 -9.98 -10.38
N PHE A 69 10.18 -8.97 -10.72
CA PHE A 69 11.31 -9.12 -11.63
C PHE A 69 12.61 -9.32 -10.85
N ASP A 70 13.40 -10.31 -11.26
CA ASP A 70 14.73 -10.54 -10.71
C ASP A 70 15.71 -11.05 -11.78
N ARG A 71 16.99 -11.16 -11.42
CA ARG A 71 18.01 -11.85 -12.21
C ARG A 71 18.54 -13.03 -11.43
N VAL A 72 18.25 -14.24 -11.91
CA VAL A 72 18.78 -15.50 -11.35
C VAL A 72 19.90 -15.94 -12.28
N ASP A 73 21.12 -16.07 -11.74
CA ASP A 73 22.33 -16.40 -12.51
C ASP A 73 22.55 -15.49 -13.74
N GLY A 74 22.23 -14.20 -13.59
CA GLY A 74 22.32 -13.19 -14.64
C GLY A 74 21.13 -13.16 -15.62
N VAL A 75 20.25 -14.15 -15.59
CA VAL A 75 19.11 -14.30 -16.50
C VAL A 75 17.88 -13.54 -15.98
N PRO A 76 17.30 -12.62 -16.78
CA PRO A 76 16.03 -11.96 -16.45
C PRO A 76 14.93 -12.99 -16.19
N THR A 77 14.39 -13.00 -14.97
CA THR A 77 13.47 -14.03 -14.49
C THR A 77 12.25 -13.41 -13.82
N ARG A 78 11.10 -14.00 -14.10
CA ARG A 78 9.83 -13.69 -13.45
C ARG A 78 9.70 -14.57 -12.19
N VAL A 79 9.59 -13.95 -11.00
CA VAL A 79 9.60 -14.66 -9.71
C VAL A 79 8.29 -14.43 -8.95
N ALA A 80 7.50 -15.49 -8.78
CA ALA A 80 6.28 -15.48 -7.99
C ALA A 80 6.60 -15.73 -6.51
N ARG A 81 6.21 -14.79 -5.63
CA ARG A 81 6.52 -14.83 -4.18
C ARG A 81 5.28 -14.77 -3.29
N GLY A 82 4.08 -14.89 -3.87
CA GLY A 82 2.81 -14.69 -3.16
C GLY A 82 2.36 -13.22 -3.16
N LEU A 83 1.24 -12.95 -2.49
CA LEU A 83 0.65 -11.61 -2.39
C LEU A 83 0.94 -11.01 -1.01
N HIS A 84 1.90 -10.09 -0.98
CA HIS A 84 2.37 -9.43 0.22
C HIS A 84 2.24 -7.91 0.00
N LEU A 85 1.34 -7.28 0.75
CA LEU A 85 1.03 -5.87 0.56
C LEU A 85 1.88 -4.99 1.47
N GLY A 86 2.82 -4.25 0.87
CA GLY A 86 3.53 -3.17 1.54
C GLY A 86 2.67 -1.91 1.64
N LEU A 87 2.74 -1.22 2.78
CA LEU A 87 1.99 -0.01 3.07
C LEU A 87 2.96 1.14 3.34
N ALA A 88 3.02 2.14 2.48
CA ALA A 88 3.88 3.29 2.70
C ALA A 88 3.32 4.16 3.84
N VAL A 89 4.00 4.17 4.98
CA VAL A 89 3.64 4.93 6.18
C VAL A 89 4.68 6.01 6.41
N ASP A 90 4.21 7.25 6.41
CA ASP A 90 5.03 8.40 6.78
C ASP A 90 5.02 8.57 8.30
N VAL A 91 6.19 8.42 8.92
CA VAL A 91 6.40 8.45 10.36
C VAL A 91 7.20 9.71 10.72
N GLN A 92 6.59 10.56 11.55
CA GLN A 92 7.27 11.68 12.17
C GLN A 92 7.99 11.23 13.45
N ARG A 93 9.28 11.50 13.54
CA ARG A 93 10.09 11.26 14.73
C ARG A 93 9.99 12.40 15.73
N GLN A 94 10.44 12.13 16.95
CA GLN A 94 10.50 13.13 18.03
C GLN A 94 11.38 14.34 17.69
N ASP A 95 12.40 14.15 16.85
CA ASP A 95 13.29 15.22 16.35
C ASP A 95 12.67 16.06 15.22
N GLY A 96 11.41 15.80 14.86
CA GLY A 96 10.71 16.47 13.76
C GLY A 96 11.04 15.94 12.37
N SER A 97 12.02 15.04 12.24
CA SER A 97 12.32 14.39 10.96
C SER A 97 11.20 13.44 10.54
N ARG A 98 11.02 13.26 9.23
CA ARG A 98 10.09 12.29 8.66
C ARG A 98 10.84 11.13 8.06
N MET A 99 10.31 9.93 8.25
CA MET A 99 10.79 8.73 7.58
C MET A 99 9.63 7.97 6.96
N LEU A 100 9.82 7.56 5.71
CA LEU A 100 8.94 6.63 5.04
C LEU A 100 9.34 5.20 5.42
N LEU A 101 8.41 4.46 6.01
CA LEU A 101 8.52 3.02 6.27
C LEU A 101 7.50 2.29 5.39
N VAL A 102 7.80 1.04 5.03
CA VAL A 102 6.89 0.20 4.23
C VAL A 102 6.67 -1.13 4.94
N PRO A 103 5.89 -1.16 6.05
CA PRO A 103 5.49 -2.43 6.65
C PRO A 103 4.68 -3.31 5.69
N VAL A 104 4.75 -4.62 5.87
CA VAL A 104 4.21 -5.62 4.94
C VAL A 104 3.14 -6.47 5.62
N ILE A 105 1.96 -6.53 5.01
CA ILE A 105 0.94 -7.53 5.32
C ILE A 105 1.27 -8.78 4.49
N HIS A 106 1.86 -9.79 5.13
CA HIS A 106 2.12 -11.09 4.50
C HIS A 106 0.83 -11.84 4.22
N ASP A 107 0.84 -12.64 3.15
CA ASP A 107 -0.30 -13.42 2.64
C ASP A 107 -1.63 -12.64 2.71
N ALA A 108 -1.64 -11.40 2.24
CA ALA A 108 -2.80 -10.52 2.38
C ALA A 108 -4.03 -11.10 1.65
N ASP A 109 -3.82 -11.98 0.67
CA ASP A 109 -4.84 -12.74 -0.02
C ASP A 109 -5.45 -13.91 0.79
N ARG A 110 -5.05 -14.09 2.04
CA ARG A 110 -5.69 -15.07 2.93
C ARG A 110 -6.63 -14.42 3.94
N LEU A 111 -6.59 -13.10 4.05
CA LEU A 111 -7.35 -12.35 5.03
C LEU A 111 -8.73 -11.98 4.48
N ASP A 112 -9.73 -12.02 5.36
CA ASP A 112 -10.96 -11.26 5.15
C ASP A 112 -10.73 -9.77 5.48
N PHE A 113 -11.73 -8.93 5.26
CA PHE A 113 -11.58 -7.49 5.45
C PHE A 113 -11.32 -7.09 6.92
N ALA A 114 -11.91 -7.80 7.88
CA ALA A 114 -11.76 -7.49 9.30
C ALA A 114 -10.34 -7.81 9.76
N ALA A 115 -9.86 -9.02 9.48
CA ALA A 115 -8.51 -9.46 9.79
C ALA A 115 -7.45 -8.60 9.06
N PHE A 116 -7.69 -8.26 7.79
CA PHE A 116 -6.81 -7.35 7.03
C PHE A 116 -6.71 -5.98 7.69
N ARG A 117 -7.84 -5.40 8.11
CA ARG A 117 -7.85 -4.10 8.79
C ARG A 117 -7.10 -4.17 10.11
N ASP A 118 -7.32 -5.20 10.91
CA ASP A 118 -6.67 -5.31 12.22
C ASP A 118 -5.15 -5.46 12.09
N GLN A 119 -4.68 -6.22 11.09
CA GLN A 119 -3.26 -6.33 10.78
C GLN A 119 -2.69 -5.00 10.23
N TYR A 120 -3.42 -4.32 9.36
CA TYR A 120 -3.08 -2.97 8.88
C TYR A 120 -2.86 -2.01 10.04
N GLU A 121 -3.82 -1.91 10.95
CA GLU A 121 -3.76 -0.97 12.09
C GLU A 121 -2.61 -1.32 13.04
N THR A 122 -2.38 -2.61 13.27
CA THR A 122 -1.24 -3.10 14.06
C THR A 122 0.09 -2.65 13.47
N LEU A 123 0.29 -2.82 12.16
CA LEU A 123 1.52 -2.43 11.47
C LEU A 123 1.71 -0.90 11.43
N VAL A 124 0.64 -0.14 11.20
CA VAL A 124 0.70 1.33 11.25
C VAL A 124 1.05 1.83 12.65
N ALA A 125 0.45 1.25 13.70
CA ALA A 125 0.78 1.58 15.08
C ALA A 125 2.24 1.24 15.42
N ARG A 126 2.74 0.07 14.97
CA ARG A 126 4.14 -0.33 15.15
C ARG A 126 5.11 0.58 14.38
N SER A 127 4.72 1.04 13.19
CA SER A 127 5.52 1.98 12.40
C SER A 127 5.71 3.29 13.14
N ARG A 128 4.62 3.84 13.69
CA ARG A 128 4.64 5.10 14.46
C ARG A 128 5.37 4.98 15.80
N THR A 129 5.33 3.82 16.43
CA THR A 129 5.97 3.56 17.72
C THR A 129 7.41 3.02 17.60
N GLY A 130 7.91 2.81 16.38
CA GLY A 130 9.24 2.25 16.13
C GLY A 130 9.39 0.80 16.57
N ARG A 131 8.30 0.02 16.56
CA ARG A 131 8.22 -1.38 17.05
C ARG A 131 8.05 -2.41 15.93
N LEU A 132 8.42 -2.06 14.70
CA LEU A 132 8.44 -3.03 13.60
C LEU A 132 9.62 -3.98 13.76
N ALA A 133 9.37 -5.27 13.53
CA ALA A 133 10.43 -6.25 13.37
C ALA A 133 11.10 -6.10 11.98
N ALA A 134 12.26 -6.73 11.80
CA ALA A 134 12.93 -6.74 10.49
C ALA A 134 12.06 -7.40 9.41
N ASP A 135 11.39 -8.50 9.78
CA ASP A 135 10.51 -9.24 8.87
C ASP A 135 9.31 -8.40 8.42
N ASP A 136 8.77 -7.55 9.31
CA ASP A 136 7.66 -6.64 8.99
C ASP A 136 7.99 -5.68 7.85
N LEU A 137 9.28 -5.46 7.52
CA LEU A 137 9.74 -4.50 6.51
C LEU A 137 10.22 -5.16 5.21
N SER A 138 10.01 -6.46 5.04
CA SER A 138 10.59 -7.23 3.93
C SER A 138 9.54 -8.03 3.17
N GLY A 139 9.83 -8.36 1.90
CA GLY A 139 9.01 -9.28 1.12
C GLY A 139 7.75 -8.70 0.46
N ALA A 140 7.53 -7.38 0.47
CA ALA A 140 6.42 -6.78 -0.26
C ALA A 140 6.50 -7.10 -1.76
N THR A 141 5.40 -7.62 -2.33
CA THR A 141 5.27 -7.87 -3.77
C THR A 141 4.43 -6.80 -4.47
N ILE A 142 3.49 -6.19 -3.74
CA ILE A 142 2.73 -5.01 -4.16
C ILE A 142 2.87 -3.94 -3.08
N VAL A 143 3.03 -2.68 -3.46
CA VAL A 143 3.07 -1.56 -2.49
C VAL A 143 1.94 -0.58 -2.76
N LEU A 144 1.25 -0.16 -1.70
CA LEU A 144 0.37 1.01 -1.72
C LEU A 144 1.09 2.21 -1.12
N THR A 145 1.11 3.32 -1.83
CA THR A 145 1.53 4.63 -1.32
C THR A 145 0.41 5.66 -1.50
N ASN A 146 0.18 6.51 -0.50
CA ASN A 146 -0.91 7.49 -0.51
C ASN A 146 -0.40 8.93 -0.32
N PRO A 147 0.21 9.54 -1.35
CA PRO A 147 0.59 10.95 -1.30
C PRO A 147 -0.63 11.90 -1.40
N GLY A 148 -1.84 11.39 -1.67
CA GLY A 148 -3.06 12.18 -1.65
C GLY A 148 -3.36 12.86 -0.32
N GLY A 149 -2.90 12.28 0.79
CA GLY A 149 -3.01 12.88 2.12
C GLY A 149 -2.27 14.22 2.28
N ILE A 150 -1.31 14.51 1.40
CA ILE A 150 -0.55 15.78 1.35
C ILE A 150 -0.91 16.62 0.11
N GLY A 151 -2.02 16.32 -0.56
CA GLY A 151 -2.53 17.10 -1.70
C GLY A 151 -1.97 16.71 -3.07
N THR A 152 -1.18 15.63 -3.18
CA THR A 152 -0.66 15.17 -4.47
C THR A 152 -1.77 14.52 -5.31
N VAL A 153 -2.02 15.01 -6.52
CA VAL A 153 -3.06 14.45 -7.41
C VAL A 153 -2.58 13.22 -8.17
N ALA A 154 -1.35 13.23 -8.66
CA ALA A 154 -0.73 12.13 -9.37
C ALA A 154 0.76 12.02 -9.02
N SER A 155 1.29 10.81 -8.96
CA SER A 155 2.72 10.58 -8.77
C SER A 155 3.20 9.38 -9.57
N VAL A 156 4.49 9.39 -9.90
CA VAL A 156 5.20 8.23 -10.48
C VAL A 156 6.05 7.63 -9.37
N PRO A 157 5.49 6.73 -8.54
CA PRO A 157 6.24 6.12 -7.46
C PRO A 157 7.34 5.20 -8.00
N ARG A 158 8.42 5.07 -7.24
CA ARG A 158 9.56 4.21 -7.62
C ARG A 158 9.28 2.78 -7.19
N LEU A 159 9.27 1.85 -8.15
CA LEU A 159 9.20 0.42 -7.89
C LEU A 159 10.58 -0.09 -7.43
N MET A 160 10.65 -0.82 -6.32
CA MET A 160 11.90 -1.37 -5.80
C MET A 160 12.14 -2.78 -6.33
N ARG A 161 13.40 -3.24 -6.32
CA ARG A 161 13.73 -4.64 -6.62
C ARG A 161 12.95 -5.57 -5.67
N GLY A 162 12.42 -6.66 -6.21
CA GLY A 162 11.58 -7.59 -5.45
C GLY A 162 10.11 -7.18 -5.34
N GLN A 163 9.70 -6.07 -5.95
CA GLN A 163 8.29 -5.68 -6.08
C GLN A 163 7.84 -5.84 -7.55
N GLY A 164 6.59 -6.23 -7.74
CA GLY A 164 5.96 -6.32 -9.06
C GLY A 164 5.17 -5.08 -9.42
N THR A 165 4.49 -4.49 -8.42
CA THR A 165 3.58 -3.36 -8.61
C THR A 165 3.69 -2.36 -7.48
N ILE A 166 3.58 -1.07 -7.81
CA ILE A 166 3.35 0.00 -6.84
C ILE A 166 2.15 0.83 -7.28
N VAL A 167 1.20 1.02 -6.37
CA VAL A 167 -0.03 1.80 -6.59
C VAL A 167 0.06 3.08 -5.79
N ALA A 168 -0.04 4.22 -6.47
CA ALA A 168 -0.13 5.53 -5.82
C ALA A 168 -1.57 6.04 -5.84
N THR A 169 -2.08 6.45 -4.67
CA THR A 169 -3.39 7.10 -4.58
C THR A 169 -3.23 8.60 -4.43
N GLY A 170 -3.83 9.34 -5.37
CA GLY A 170 -3.88 10.80 -5.33
C GLY A 170 -4.92 11.35 -4.35
N ALA A 171 -4.93 12.68 -4.23
CA ALA A 171 -5.89 13.40 -3.42
C ALA A 171 -7.31 13.18 -3.94
N ILE A 172 -8.25 12.97 -3.03
CA ILE A 172 -9.67 12.87 -3.35
C ILE A 172 -10.24 14.29 -3.33
N GLY A 173 -10.73 14.76 -4.48
CA GLY A 173 -11.33 16.07 -4.63
C GLY A 173 -12.13 16.16 -5.92
N TYR A 174 -12.80 17.30 -6.10
CA TYR A 174 -13.40 17.62 -7.38
C TYR A 174 -12.29 17.84 -8.42
N PRO A 175 -12.52 17.46 -9.69
CA PRO A 175 -11.56 17.76 -10.75
C PRO A 175 -11.25 19.26 -10.73
N VAL A 176 -9.96 19.58 -10.81
CA VAL A 176 -9.53 20.94 -11.12
C VAL A 176 -9.99 21.21 -12.55
N GLU A 177 -10.88 22.20 -12.70
CA GLU A 177 -11.27 22.73 -14.02
C GLU A 177 -10.05 23.28 -14.78
#